data_AF-A0A7T7FRU1-F1
#
_entry.id   AF-A0A7T7FRU1-F1
#
_cell.length_a   1.000
_cell.length_b   1.000
_cell.length_c   1.000
_cell.angle_alpha   90.00
_cell.angle_beta   90.00
_cell.angle_gamma   90.00
#
_symmetry.space_group_name_H-M   'P 1'
#
loop_
_entity.id
_entity.type
_entity.pdbx_description
1 polymer ?
#
loop_
_entity_poly.entity_id
_entity_poly.type
_entity_poly.pdbx_seq_one_letter_code
_entity_poly.pdbx_strand_id
1 'polypeptide(L)'
;MKQKQGDVFTIQLAGFYVTFVQDPLSFGAIVKESREKLDFNKFAEQLVRRVFGYKTIKGDHNILQASSNKHLKGDGLRVMTQAMMTNLQNLMLHNIGSASDQRNWMEDGLFSYSYNIVFRAGYLSLYGNVPHKSEGNEEKAKEKDRAESEALFYEFRKYDQLFPNLAYGVLPPRQKLEADRLQEFFWNALSVQKMKTKDNISRWVWDVHQAKEEMGMKESMINKYMLMLLWDSQGNTGPSSF
;
A
#
# COMPACT_ATOMS: atom_id res chain seq x y z
N MET A 1 5.30 16.88 27.05
CA MET A 1 4.31 16.40 28.04
C MET A 1 4.90 15.36 28.99
N LYS A 2 5.63 14.34 28.51
CA LYS A 2 6.34 13.37 29.38
C LYS A 2 7.13 14.01 30.53
N GLN A 3 8.01 14.97 30.22
CA GLN A 3 8.79 15.69 31.25
C GLN A 3 7.93 16.42 32.31
N LYS A 4 6.67 16.77 31.99
CA LYS A 4 5.77 17.50 32.89
C LYS A 4 4.79 16.60 33.66
N GLN A 5 4.38 15.47 33.08
CA GLN A 5 3.27 14.65 33.58
C GLN A 5 3.66 13.17 33.81
N GLY A 6 4.92 12.80 33.57
CA GLY A 6 5.39 11.43 33.66
C GLY A 6 5.04 10.57 32.45
N ASP A 7 5.08 9.25 32.62
CA ASP A 7 4.93 8.27 31.53
C ASP A 7 3.47 8.01 31.11
N VAL A 8 2.49 8.46 31.88
CA VAL A 8 1.07 8.34 31.56
C VAL A 8 0.40 9.69 31.71
N PHE A 9 -0.20 10.19 30.63
CA PHE A 9 -0.90 11.47 30.64
C PHE A 9 -1.99 11.52 29.58
N THR A 10 -3.03 12.31 29.85
CA THR A 10 -4.14 12.52 28.92
C THR A 10 -4.13 13.96 28.42
N ILE A 11 -4.32 14.15 27.12
CA ILE A 11 -4.52 15.48 26.52
C ILE A 11 -5.81 15.49 25.71
N GLN A 12 -6.36 16.68 25.49
CA GLN A 12 -7.41 16.87 24.50
C GLN A 12 -6.76 17.14 23.13
N LEU A 13 -7.06 16.29 22.15
CA LEU A 13 -6.57 16.41 20.78
C LEU A 13 -7.75 16.24 19.80
N ALA A 14 -8.03 17.28 19.00
CA ALA A 14 -9.11 17.27 18.01
C ALA A 14 -10.49 16.86 18.59
N GLY A 15 -10.80 17.28 19.82
CA GLY A 15 -12.05 16.96 20.50
C GLY A 15 -12.08 15.60 21.22
N PHE A 16 -11.02 14.80 21.10
CA PHE A 16 -10.88 13.52 21.80
C PHE A 16 -9.95 13.66 23.01
N TYR A 17 -10.23 12.90 24.08
CA TYR A 17 -9.29 12.71 25.17
C TYR A 17 -8.40 11.52 24.83
N VAL A 18 -7.12 11.79 24.58
CA VAL A 18 -6.12 10.79 24.19
C VAL A 18 -5.15 10.58 25.34
N THR A 19 -5.14 9.37 25.89
CA THR A 19 -4.19 8.94 26.91
C THR A 19 -2.95 8.36 26.25
N PHE A 20 -1.81 9.00 26.48
CA PHE A 20 -0.50 8.51 26.06
C PHE A 20 0.07 7.66 27.19
N VAL A 21 0.52 6.46 26.84
CA VAL A 21 1.32 5.58 27.71
C VAL A 21 2.70 5.47 27.06
N GLN A 22 3.74 5.88 27.78
CA GLN A 22 5.13 5.94 27.29
C GLN A 22 6.08 5.06 28.12
N ASP A 23 5.56 4.32 29.11
CA ASP A 23 6.30 3.27 29.81
C ASP A 23 6.28 1.98 28.97
N PRO A 24 7.44 1.52 28.44
CA PRO A 24 7.50 0.33 27.61
C PRO A 24 7.14 -0.95 28.37
N LEU A 25 7.30 -0.99 29.71
CA LEU A 25 6.95 -2.15 30.52
C LEU A 25 5.43 -2.38 30.59
N SER A 26 4.65 -1.31 30.42
CA SER A 26 3.19 -1.37 30.40
C SER A 26 2.60 -1.83 29.06
N PHE A 27 3.36 -1.79 27.96
CA PHE A 27 2.82 -2.07 26.61
C PHE A 27 2.26 -3.48 26.47
N GLY A 28 2.94 -4.48 27.05
CA GLY A 28 2.54 -5.88 26.95
C GLY A 28 1.15 -6.16 27.54
N ALA A 29 0.78 -5.47 28.62
CA ALA A 29 -0.55 -5.59 29.22
C ALA A 29 -1.62 -4.94 28.33
N ILE A 30 -1.33 -3.76 27.79
CA ILE A 30 -2.26 -2.99 26.95
C ILE A 30 -2.58 -3.71 25.64
N VAL A 31 -1.56 -4.21 24.93
CA VAL A 31 -1.75 -4.86 23.62
C VAL A 31 -2.45 -6.21 23.69
N LYS A 32 -2.47 -6.85 24.87
CA LYS A 32 -3.13 -8.15 25.12
C LYS A 32 -4.53 -8.01 25.69
N GLU A 33 -4.96 -6.80 26.03
CA GLU A 33 -6.27 -6.57 26.63
C GLU A 33 -7.40 -6.96 25.66
N SER A 34 -8.56 -7.34 26.21
CA SER A 34 -9.67 -7.75 25.37
C SER A 34 -10.22 -6.58 24.55
N ARG A 35 -10.74 -6.88 23.35
CA ARG A 35 -11.41 -5.89 22.50
C ARG A 35 -12.66 -5.27 23.13
N GLU A 36 -13.21 -5.91 24.17
CA GLU A 36 -14.32 -5.34 24.94
C GLU A 36 -13.88 -4.10 25.73
N LYS A 37 -12.60 -4.04 26.15
CA LYS A 37 -12.05 -2.88 26.87
C LYS A 37 -11.26 -1.95 25.96
N LEU A 38 -10.44 -2.48 25.06
CA LEU A 38 -9.60 -1.70 24.14
C LEU A 38 -9.84 -2.13 22.68
N ASP A 39 -10.68 -1.37 21.97
CA ASP A 39 -11.06 -1.66 20.59
C ASP A 39 -10.38 -0.72 19.57
N PHE A 40 -9.38 -1.23 18.86
CA PHE A 40 -8.71 -0.49 17.79
C PHE A 40 -9.53 -0.41 16.50
N ASN A 41 -10.52 -1.30 16.30
CA ASN A 41 -11.23 -1.38 15.03
C ASN A 41 -12.01 -0.11 14.74
N LYS A 42 -12.65 0.49 15.75
CA LYS A 42 -13.41 1.75 15.58
C LYS A 42 -12.55 2.88 15.02
N PHE A 43 -11.31 3.00 15.49
CA PHE A 43 -10.37 3.99 14.96
C PHE A 43 -9.96 3.64 13.53
N ALA A 44 -9.59 2.39 13.27
CA ALA A 44 -9.19 1.93 11.95
C ALA A 44 -10.30 2.14 10.90
N GLU A 45 -11.56 1.82 11.22
CA GLU A 45 -12.72 2.00 10.34
C GLU A 45 -12.94 3.47 9.95
N GLN A 46 -12.82 4.37 10.93
CA GLN A 46 -12.93 5.81 10.68
C GLN A 46 -11.79 6.32 9.80
N LEU A 47 -10.56 5.85 10.07
CA LEU A 47 -9.38 6.22 9.32
C LEU A 47 -9.49 5.77 7.86
N VAL A 48 -9.75 4.49 7.61
CA VAL A 48 -9.81 3.96 6.22
C VAL A 48 -10.98 4.53 5.43
N ARG A 49 -12.10 4.83 6.10
CA ARG A 49 -13.23 5.53 5.47
C ARG A 49 -12.86 6.95 5.07
N ARG A 50 -12.16 7.68 5.94
CA ARG A 50 -11.74 9.06 5.66
C ARG A 50 -10.67 9.10 4.59
N VAL A 51 -9.65 8.26 4.72
CA VAL A 51 -8.48 8.29 3.86
C VAL A 51 -8.76 7.65 2.51
N PHE A 52 -9.46 6.51 2.43
CA PHE A 52 -9.60 5.76 1.17
C PHE A 52 -11.04 5.73 0.64
N GLY A 53 -11.99 6.31 1.38
CA GLY A 53 -13.41 6.18 1.06
C GLY A 53 -13.95 4.75 1.23
N TYR A 54 -13.17 3.86 1.87
CA TYR A 54 -13.48 2.45 2.04
C TYR A 54 -14.40 2.23 3.26
N LYS A 55 -15.47 1.44 3.08
CA LYS A 55 -16.37 1.06 4.16
C LYS A 55 -16.13 -0.40 4.50
N THR A 56 -15.71 -0.66 5.73
CA THR A 56 -15.46 -2.00 6.25
C THR A 56 -16.74 -2.83 6.30
N ILE A 57 -16.55 -4.15 6.32
CA ILE A 57 -17.62 -5.13 6.54
C ILE A 57 -17.33 -5.94 7.80
N LYS A 58 -18.34 -6.64 8.33
CA LYS A 58 -18.11 -7.56 9.45
C LYS A 58 -17.12 -8.65 9.02
N GLY A 59 -16.07 -8.84 9.81
CA GLY A 59 -15.03 -9.85 9.53
C GLY A 59 -13.94 -9.41 8.56
N ASP A 60 -13.89 -8.13 8.18
CA ASP A 60 -12.92 -7.59 7.21
C ASP A 60 -11.45 -7.88 7.61
N HIS A 61 -11.12 -7.64 8.89
CA HIS A 61 -9.81 -7.97 9.44
C HIS A 61 -9.47 -9.46 9.32
N ASN A 62 -10.46 -10.34 9.48
CA ASN A 62 -10.24 -11.79 9.40
C ASN A 62 -9.93 -12.23 7.97
N ILE A 63 -10.55 -11.60 6.96
CA ILE A 63 -10.26 -11.86 5.54
C ILE A 63 -8.79 -11.53 5.25
N LEU A 64 -8.36 -10.32 5.61
CA LEU A 64 -6.97 -9.91 5.40
C LEU A 64 -5.99 -10.79 6.19
N GLN A 65 -6.31 -11.11 7.45
CA GLN A 65 -5.47 -11.95 8.30
C GLN A 65 -5.31 -13.37 7.74
N ALA A 66 -6.41 -13.99 7.27
CA ALA A 66 -6.38 -15.33 6.69
C ALA A 66 -5.52 -15.37 5.41
N SER A 67 -5.72 -14.40 4.50
CA SER A 67 -4.89 -14.30 3.29
C SER A 67 -3.42 -14.02 3.63
N SER A 68 -3.15 -13.11 4.58
CA SER A 68 -1.79 -12.75 4.98
C SER A 68 -1.05 -13.92 5.65
N ASN A 69 -1.72 -14.70 6.49
CA ASN A 69 -1.11 -15.89 7.09
C ASN A 69 -0.78 -16.96 6.04
N LYS A 70 -1.58 -17.06 4.98
CA LYS A 70 -1.37 -18.01 3.88
C LYS A 70 -0.23 -17.60 2.95
N HIS A 71 -0.14 -16.31 2.62
CA HIS A 71 0.71 -15.84 1.52
C HIS A 71 1.91 -14.98 1.93
N LEU A 72 1.90 -14.40 3.14
CA LEU A 72 2.99 -13.54 3.63
C LEU A 72 3.83 -14.22 4.72
N LYS A 73 3.71 -15.55 4.86
CA LYS A 73 4.51 -16.38 5.76
C LYS A 73 4.82 -17.72 5.10
N GLY A 74 5.82 -18.43 5.64
CA GLY A 74 6.17 -19.79 5.22
C GLY A 74 6.39 -19.91 3.70
N ASP A 75 5.86 -20.98 3.10
CA ASP A 75 6.00 -21.24 1.66
C ASP A 75 5.32 -20.18 0.77
N GLY A 76 4.22 -19.57 1.24
CA GLY A 76 3.54 -18.51 0.48
C GLY A 76 4.45 -17.31 0.25
N LEU A 77 5.24 -16.94 1.27
CA LEU A 77 6.18 -15.83 1.19
C LEU A 77 7.30 -16.07 0.18
N ARG A 78 7.70 -17.34 -0.06
CA ARG A 78 8.73 -17.68 -1.07
C ARG A 78 8.32 -17.23 -2.47
N VAL A 79 7.04 -17.43 -2.83
CA VAL A 79 6.50 -17.02 -4.14
C VAL A 79 6.51 -15.50 -4.26
N MET A 80 6.06 -14.79 -3.21
CA MET A 80 6.08 -13.33 -3.18
C MET A 80 7.50 -12.76 -3.27
N THR A 81 8.47 -13.38 -2.58
CA THR A 81 9.88 -12.98 -2.61
C THR A 81 10.47 -13.15 -4.01
N GLN A 82 10.14 -14.26 -4.69
CA GLN A 82 10.60 -14.49 -6.06
C GLN A 82 10.01 -13.46 -7.03
N ALA A 83 8.72 -13.15 -6.94
CA ALA A 83 8.08 -12.13 -7.75
C ALA A 83 8.73 -10.74 -7.53
N MET A 84 8.98 -10.38 -6.26
CA MET A 84 9.68 -9.15 -5.89
C MET A 84 11.08 -9.09 -6.49
N MET A 85 11.86 -10.16 -6.37
CA MET A 85 13.22 -10.22 -6.91
C MET A 85 13.22 -10.05 -8.44
N THR A 86 12.33 -10.76 -9.15
CA THR A 86 12.20 -10.64 -10.61
C THR A 86 11.86 -9.21 -11.02
N ASN A 87 10.93 -8.55 -10.32
CA ASN A 87 10.54 -7.17 -10.64
C ASN A 87 11.63 -6.16 -10.28
N LEU A 88 12.38 -6.36 -9.18
CA LEU A 88 13.57 -5.56 -8.86
C LEU A 88 14.63 -5.67 -9.97
N GLN A 89 14.92 -6.88 -10.44
CA GLN A 89 15.85 -7.09 -11.53
C GLN A 89 15.38 -6.43 -12.84
N ASN A 90 14.09 -6.54 -13.17
CA ASN A 90 13.50 -5.83 -14.31
C ASN A 90 13.73 -4.31 -14.20
N LEU A 91 13.49 -3.73 -13.02
CA LEU A 91 13.61 -2.28 -12.84
C LEU A 91 15.06 -1.79 -12.83
N MET A 92 15.94 -2.49 -12.10
CA MET A 92 17.32 -2.05 -11.88
C MET A 92 18.29 -2.46 -12.98
N LEU A 93 18.06 -3.61 -13.63
CA LEU A 93 19.05 -4.24 -14.51
C LEU A 93 18.66 -4.24 -16.00
N HIS A 94 17.47 -3.76 -16.39
CA HIS A 94 17.00 -3.76 -17.80
C HIS A 94 17.97 -3.16 -18.81
N ASN A 95 18.87 -2.33 -18.30
CA ASN A 95 19.77 -1.51 -19.06
C ASN A 95 21.20 -2.11 -19.04
N ILE A 96 21.56 -2.97 -18.09
CA ILE A 96 22.94 -3.45 -17.93
C ILE A 96 23.31 -4.39 -19.11
N GLY A 97 24.37 -4.07 -19.87
CA GLY A 97 24.90 -4.90 -20.96
C GLY A 97 24.37 -4.60 -22.37
N SER A 98 23.63 -3.49 -22.56
CA SER A 98 23.27 -3.00 -23.90
C SER A 98 24.47 -2.34 -24.59
N ALA A 99 24.65 -2.54 -25.90
CA ALA A 99 25.78 -2.04 -26.70
C ALA A 99 26.06 -0.52 -26.67
N SER A 100 25.21 0.27 -26.01
CA SER A 100 25.42 1.68 -25.65
C SER A 100 26.14 1.86 -24.31
N ASP A 101 27.09 0.98 -23.96
CA ASP A 101 27.79 0.89 -22.66
C ASP A 101 28.65 2.13 -22.28
N GLN A 102 28.45 3.27 -22.95
CA GLN A 102 28.81 4.59 -22.42
C GLN A 102 27.71 5.10 -21.49
N ARG A 103 27.47 4.42 -20.37
CA ARG A 103 26.62 5.00 -19.32
C ARG A 103 27.44 5.92 -18.44
N ASN A 104 27.15 7.21 -18.53
CA ASN A 104 27.58 8.19 -17.55
C ASN A 104 26.92 7.88 -16.20
N TRP A 105 27.61 8.27 -15.11
CA TRP A 105 27.00 8.31 -13.79
C TRP A 105 25.68 9.09 -13.84
N MET A 106 24.64 8.53 -13.21
CA MET A 106 23.36 9.20 -13.03
C MET A 106 23.31 9.77 -11.62
N GLU A 107 22.93 11.04 -11.50
CA GLU A 107 22.70 11.69 -10.22
C GLU A 107 21.20 11.64 -9.90
N ASP A 108 20.85 11.20 -8.68
CA ASP A 108 19.48 11.19 -8.17
C ASP A 108 19.50 11.30 -6.63
N GLY A 109 18.37 11.70 -6.03
CA GLY A 109 18.19 11.68 -4.59
C GLY A 109 17.96 10.25 -4.10
N LEU A 110 18.83 9.77 -3.19
CA LEU A 110 18.79 8.39 -2.69
C LEU A 110 17.40 7.96 -2.17
N PHE A 111 16.68 8.86 -1.47
CA PHE A 111 15.31 8.58 -1.01
C PHE A 111 14.33 8.41 -2.18
N SER A 112 14.41 9.28 -3.19
CA SER A 112 13.56 9.22 -4.38
C SER A 112 13.81 7.92 -5.15
N TYR A 113 15.08 7.60 -5.38
CA TYR A 113 15.50 6.38 -6.06
C TYR A 113 15.03 5.12 -5.33
N SER A 114 15.29 5.01 -4.03
CA SER A 114 14.96 3.82 -3.23
C SER A 114 13.44 3.60 -3.17
N TYR A 115 12.67 4.67 -2.90
CA TYR A 115 11.21 4.58 -2.89
C TYR A 115 10.68 4.23 -4.29
N ASN A 116 11.16 4.87 -5.36
CA ASN A 116 10.72 4.58 -6.73
C ASN A 116 10.89 3.10 -7.07
N ILE A 117 12.10 2.55 -6.89
CA ILE A 117 12.41 1.17 -7.25
C ILE A 117 11.59 0.18 -6.41
N VAL A 118 11.59 0.34 -5.08
CA VAL A 118 10.92 -0.61 -4.18
C VAL A 118 9.40 -0.56 -4.34
N PHE A 119 8.82 0.64 -4.50
CA PHE A 119 7.39 0.79 -4.76
C PHE A 119 6.98 0.11 -6.05
N ARG A 120 7.70 0.36 -7.15
CA ARG A 120 7.37 -0.20 -8.46
C ARG A 120 7.50 -1.72 -8.47
N ALA A 121 8.55 -2.25 -7.86
CA ALA A 121 8.74 -3.68 -7.73
C ALA A 121 7.63 -4.33 -6.89
N GLY A 122 7.26 -3.70 -5.76
CA GLY A 122 6.18 -4.18 -4.91
C GLY A 122 4.82 -4.11 -5.60
N TYR A 123 4.51 -3.02 -6.29
CA TYR A 123 3.30 -2.87 -7.09
C TYR A 123 3.16 -3.99 -8.13
N LEU A 124 4.17 -4.20 -8.98
CA LEU A 124 4.14 -5.24 -10.02
C LEU A 124 4.03 -6.64 -9.42
N SER A 125 4.67 -6.89 -8.27
CA SER A 125 4.61 -8.18 -7.59
C SER A 125 3.26 -8.48 -6.95
N LEU A 126 2.49 -7.45 -6.59
CA LEU A 126 1.20 -7.58 -5.93
C LEU A 126 0.04 -7.57 -6.92
N TYR A 127 0.05 -6.62 -7.86
CA TYR A 127 -1.04 -6.32 -8.79
C TYR A 127 -0.82 -6.90 -10.19
N GLY A 128 0.33 -7.54 -10.43
CA GLY A 128 0.64 -8.24 -11.65
C GLY A 128 1.34 -7.38 -12.70
N ASN A 129 1.63 -8.04 -13.83
CA ASN A 129 2.43 -7.55 -14.93
C ASN A 129 1.61 -7.45 -16.21
N VAL A 130 2.04 -6.61 -17.15
CA VAL A 130 1.49 -6.60 -18.51
C VAL A 130 1.67 -7.98 -19.16
N PRO A 131 0.63 -8.58 -19.78
CA PRO A 131 0.78 -9.86 -20.46
C PRO A 131 1.70 -9.77 -21.68
N HIS A 132 2.72 -10.62 -21.73
CA HIS A 132 3.65 -10.66 -22.88
C HIS A 132 2.95 -11.00 -24.20
N LYS A 133 1.87 -11.80 -24.15
CA LYS A 133 1.09 -12.19 -25.33
C LYS A 133 0.37 -11.01 -25.98
N SER A 134 -0.05 -10.01 -25.20
CA SER A 134 -0.71 -8.82 -25.76
C SER A 134 0.28 -7.82 -26.36
N GLU A 135 1.53 -7.77 -25.88
CA GLU A 135 2.57 -6.86 -26.37
C GLU A 135 3.50 -7.49 -27.43
N GLY A 136 3.31 -8.78 -27.71
CA GLY A 136 4.04 -9.56 -28.72
C GLY A 136 5.32 -10.21 -28.22
N ASN A 137 5.99 -9.67 -27.20
CA ASN A 137 7.11 -10.33 -26.52
C ASN A 137 7.29 -9.85 -25.06
N GLU A 138 8.13 -10.58 -24.31
CA GLU A 138 8.37 -10.32 -22.89
C GLU A 138 9.06 -8.96 -22.63
N GLU A 139 10.00 -8.53 -23.47
CA GLU A 139 10.73 -7.28 -23.25
C GLU A 139 9.83 -6.06 -23.42
N LYS A 140 8.95 -6.06 -24.43
CA LYS A 140 7.96 -4.98 -24.62
C LYS A 140 6.97 -4.90 -23.45
N ALA A 141 6.54 -6.05 -22.93
CA ALA A 141 5.70 -6.07 -21.74
C ALA A 141 6.44 -5.51 -20.51
N LYS A 142 7.72 -5.88 -20.32
CA LYS A 142 8.58 -5.33 -19.26
C LYS A 142 8.81 -3.83 -19.42
N GLU A 143 9.04 -3.33 -20.63
CA GLU A 143 9.18 -1.90 -20.92
C GLU A 143 7.90 -1.13 -20.55
N LYS A 144 6.74 -1.68 -20.90
CA LYS A 144 5.45 -1.12 -20.53
C LYS A 144 5.20 -1.15 -19.03
N ASP A 145 5.54 -2.24 -18.35
CA ASP A 145 5.49 -2.33 -16.88
C ASP A 145 6.40 -1.26 -16.23
N ARG A 146 7.61 -1.03 -16.77
CA ARG A 146 8.50 0.02 -16.28
C ARG A 146 7.84 1.39 -16.43
N ALA A 147 7.33 1.73 -17.61
CA ALA A 147 6.70 3.03 -17.86
C ALA A 147 5.41 3.25 -17.03
N GLU A 148 4.50 2.27 -16.99
CA GLU A 148 3.23 2.35 -16.25
C GLU A 148 3.46 2.43 -14.74
N SER A 149 4.36 1.60 -14.19
CA SER A 149 4.66 1.61 -12.75
C SER A 149 5.32 2.92 -12.31
N GLU A 150 6.14 3.54 -13.17
CA GLU A 150 6.76 4.84 -12.89
C GLU A 150 5.72 5.96 -12.83
N ALA A 151 4.83 6.03 -13.82
CA ALA A 151 3.73 7.01 -13.81
C ALA A 151 2.84 6.84 -12.57
N LEU A 152 2.53 5.58 -12.21
CA LEU A 152 1.74 5.25 -11.02
C LEU A 152 2.44 5.67 -9.72
N PHE A 153 3.77 5.49 -9.62
CA PHE A 153 4.56 5.93 -8.46
C PHE A 153 4.47 7.44 -8.24
N TYR A 154 4.55 8.26 -9.30
CA TYR A 154 4.46 9.71 -9.15
C TYR A 154 3.08 10.16 -8.66
N GLU A 155 2.00 9.55 -9.15
CA GLU A 155 0.65 9.80 -8.61
C GLU A 155 0.54 9.31 -7.15
N PHE A 156 1.19 8.19 -6.82
CA PHE A 156 1.15 7.64 -5.45
C PHE A 156 1.85 8.57 -4.48
N ARG A 157 3.01 9.12 -4.84
CA ARG A 157 3.75 10.08 -4.01
C ARG A 157 2.94 11.34 -3.74
N LYS A 158 2.20 11.86 -4.73
CA LYS A 158 1.28 12.99 -4.51
C LYS A 158 0.23 12.63 -3.47
N TYR A 159 -0.34 11.43 -3.56
CA TYR A 159 -1.37 10.98 -2.63
C TYR A 159 -0.83 10.74 -1.21
N ASP A 160 0.31 10.07 -1.10
CA ASP A 160 1.00 9.76 0.16
C ASP A 160 1.36 11.03 0.95
N GLN A 161 1.77 12.10 0.26
CA GLN A 161 2.03 13.41 0.87
C GLN A 161 0.78 14.06 1.49
N LEU A 162 -0.41 13.73 1.00
CA LEU A 162 -1.68 14.23 1.54
C LEU A 162 -2.18 13.39 2.73
N PHE A 163 -1.62 12.19 2.94
CA PHE A 163 -2.11 11.23 3.92
C PHE A 163 -2.23 11.79 5.35
N PRO A 164 -1.24 12.53 5.91
CA PRO A 164 -1.38 13.07 7.26
C PRO A 164 -2.60 13.99 7.39
N ASN A 165 -2.79 14.90 6.43
CA ASN A 165 -3.91 15.84 6.44
C ASN A 165 -5.25 15.16 6.16
N LEU A 166 -5.26 14.09 5.33
CA LEU A 166 -6.41 13.22 5.15
C LEU A 166 -6.80 12.54 6.47
N ALA A 167 -5.84 11.93 7.15
CA ALA A 167 -6.07 11.22 8.42
C ALA A 167 -6.66 12.16 9.48
N TYR A 168 -6.12 13.36 9.63
CA TYR A 168 -6.62 14.37 10.58
C TYR A 168 -7.90 15.08 10.10
N GLY A 169 -8.27 14.97 8.83
CA GLY A 169 -9.45 15.65 8.27
C GLY A 169 -9.29 17.16 8.13
N VAL A 170 -8.07 17.62 7.86
CA VAL A 170 -7.68 19.05 7.84
C VAL A 170 -7.22 19.53 6.46
N LEU A 171 -7.52 18.76 5.40
CA LEU A 171 -7.16 19.14 4.04
C LEU A 171 -7.84 20.47 3.62
N PRO A 172 -7.06 21.46 3.13
CA PRO A 172 -7.60 22.63 2.46
C PRO A 172 -8.39 22.27 1.18
N PRO A 173 -9.34 23.10 0.73
CA PRO A 173 -10.20 22.80 -0.42
C PRO A 173 -9.46 22.38 -1.69
N ARG A 174 -8.36 23.06 -2.03
CA ARG A 174 -7.54 22.71 -3.22
C ARG A 174 -6.89 21.33 -3.09
N GLN A 175 -6.37 20.99 -1.92
CA GLN A 175 -5.76 19.68 -1.69
C GLN A 175 -6.82 18.58 -1.62
N LYS A 176 -8.04 18.90 -1.17
CA LYS A 176 -9.17 17.97 -1.21
C LYS A 176 -9.56 17.60 -2.65
N LEU A 177 -9.65 18.59 -3.55
CA LEU A 177 -9.90 18.32 -4.97
C LEU A 177 -8.82 17.41 -5.59
N GLU A 178 -7.56 17.64 -5.23
CA GLU A 178 -6.46 16.80 -5.69
C GLU A 178 -6.51 15.39 -5.09
N ALA A 179 -6.86 15.25 -3.80
CA ALA A 179 -7.06 13.95 -3.17
C ALA A 179 -8.19 13.17 -3.84
N ASP A 180 -9.32 13.81 -4.13
CA ASP A 180 -10.47 13.18 -4.80
C ASP A 180 -10.07 12.71 -6.22
N ARG A 181 -9.36 13.55 -6.99
CA ARG A 181 -8.82 13.18 -8.31
C ARG A 181 -7.87 11.97 -8.23
N LEU A 182 -6.95 11.97 -7.27
CA LEU A 182 -5.99 10.89 -7.07
C LEU A 182 -6.69 9.59 -6.64
N GLN A 183 -7.69 9.66 -5.76
CA GLN A 183 -8.50 8.50 -5.39
C GLN A 183 -9.18 7.88 -6.62
N GLU A 184 -9.85 8.69 -7.44
CA GLU A 184 -10.50 8.21 -8.67
C GLU A 184 -9.50 7.58 -9.64
N PHE A 185 -8.33 8.20 -9.81
CA PHE A 185 -7.23 7.64 -10.59
C PHE A 185 -6.86 6.23 -10.09
N PHE A 186 -6.63 6.07 -8.79
CA PHE A 186 -6.24 4.78 -8.21
C PHE A 186 -7.37 3.75 -8.21
N TRP A 187 -8.61 4.15 -7.95
CA TRP A 187 -9.76 3.24 -8.05
C TRP A 187 -9.92 2.67 -9.46
N ASN A 188 -9.57 3.45 -10.48
CA ASN A 188 -9.54 2.98 -11.87
C ASN A 188 -8.30 2.13 -12.15
N ALA A 189 -7.10 2.62 -11.80
CA ALA A 189 -5.81 1.96 -12.06
C ALA A 189 -5.70 0.58 -11.39
N LEU A 190 -6.27 0.44 -10.18
CA LEU A 190 -6.27 -0.78 -9.38
C LEU A 190 -7.64 -1.48 -9.41
N SER A 191 -8.49 -1.16 -10.38
CA SER A 191 -9.81 -1.80 -10.48
C SER A 191 -9.67 -3.30 -10.73
N VAL A 192 -10.61 -4.07 -10.19
CA VAL A 192 -10.69 -5.51 -10.41
C VAL A 192 -10.66 -5.86 -11.91
N GLN A 193 -11.33 -5.07 -12.74
CA GLN A 193 -11.35 -5.26 -14.19
C GLN A 193 -9.97 -5.11 -14.82
N LYS A 194 -9.19 -4.07 -14.46
CA LYS A 194 -7.81 -3.91 -14.94
C LYS A 194 -6.87 -4.96 -14.38
N MET A 195 -7.04 -5.34 -13.12
CA MET A 195 -6.24 -6.41 -12.52
C MET A 195 -6.46 -7.73 -13.27
N LYS A 196 -7.70 -8.08 -13.62
CA LYS A 196 -8.04 -9.30 -14.39
C LYS A 196 -7.33 -9.39 -15.76
N THR A 197 -6.84 -8.28 -16.31
CA THR A 197 -6.08 -8.27 -17.56
C THR A 197 -4.57 -8.39 -17.37
N LYS A 198 -4.08 -8.48 -16.13
CA LYS A 198 -2.65 -8.60 -15.81
C LYS A 198 -2.28 -10.06 -15.57
N ASP A 199 -1.06 -10.42 -15.93
CA ASP A 199 -0.46 -11.71 -15.57
C ASP A 199 0.13 -11.64 -14.16
N ASN A 200 0.37 -12.79 -13.51
CA ASN A 200 1.14 -12.87 -12.25
C ASN A 200 0.61 -12.04 -11.07
N ILE A 201 -0.70 -11.78 -11.00
CA ILE A 201 -1.31 -11.15 -9.82
C ILE A 201 -1.04 -12.01 -8.58
N SER A 202 -0.60 -11.39 -7.49
CA SER A 202 -0.33 -12.14 -6.27
C SER A 202 -1.59 -12.85 -5.74
N ARG A 203 -1.41 -14.08 -5.25
CA ARG A 203 -2.50 -14.81 -4.59
C ARG A 203 -2.95 -14.13 -3.29
N TRP A 204 -2.07 -13.34 -2.66
CA TRP A 204 -2.45 -12.53 -1.51
C TRP A 204 -3.52 -11.50 -1.84
N VAL A 205 -3.30 -10.67 -2.88
CA VAL A 205 -4.29 -9.68 -3.34
C VAL A 205 -5.53 -10.38 -3.90
N TRP A 206 -5.34 -11.44 -4.71
CA TRP A 206 -6.43 -12.14 -5.36
C TRP A 206 -7.38 -12.82 -4.39
N ASP A 207 -6.86 -13.53 -3.38
CA ASP A 207 -7.69 -14.22 -2.38
C ASP A 207 -8.48 -13.19 -1.51
N VAL A 208 -7.90 -12.02 -1.22
CA VAL A 208 -8.63 -10.94 -0.52
C VAL A 208 -9.74 -10.35 -1.38
N HIS A 209 -9.48 -10.14 -2.67
CA HIS A 209 -10.50 -9.75 -3.64
C HIS A 209 -11.67 -10.75 -3.65
N GLN A 210 -11.37 -12.05 -3.85
CA GLN A 210 -12.39 -13.10 -3.97
C GLN A 210 -13.23 -13.22 -2.70
N ALA A 211 -12.59 -13.25 -1.53
CA ALA A 211 -13.31 -13.35 -0.25
C ALA A 211 -14.26 -12.15 -0.02
N LYS A 212 -13.92 -10.95 -0.50
CA LYS A 212 -14.79 -9.77 -0.42
C LYS A 212 -15.96 -9.86 -1.38
N GLU A 213 -15.71 -10.33 -2.60
CA GLU A 213 -16.75 -10.56 -3.62
C GLU A 213 -17.75 -11.62 -3.13
N GLU A 214 -17.28 -12.73 -2.56
CA GLU A 214 -18.10 -13.80 -1.97
C GLU A 214 -18.96 -13.31 -0.79
N MET A 215 -18.46 -12.32 -0.03
CA MET A 215 -19.21 -11.65 1.04
C MET A 215 -20.23 -10.62 0.51
N GLY A 216 -20.40 -10.50 -0.81
CA GLY A 216 -21.36 -9.60 -1.45
C GLY A 216 -20.90 -8.14 -1.54
N MET A 217 -19.60 -7.87 -1.37
CA MET A 217 -19.07 -6.51 -1.52
C MET A 217 -19.13 -6.08 -2.99
N LYS A 218 -19.71 -4.91 -3.25
CA LYS A 218 -19.75 -4.33 -4.59
C LYS A 218 -18.32 -4.08 -5.11
N GLU A 219 -18.10 -4.35 -6.40
CA GLU A 219 -16.80 -4.14 -7.06
C GLU A 219 -16.24 -2.73 -6.83
N SER A 220 -17.08 -1.69 -6.90
CA SER A 220 -16.65 -0.31 -6.65
C SER A 220 -16.09 -0.08 -5.25
N MET A 221 -16.52 -0.85 -4.23
CA MET A 221 -15.96 -0.79 -2.89
C MET A 221 -14.66 -1.60 -2.78
N ILE A 222 -14.58 -2.72 -3.50
CA ILE A 222 -13.35 -3.52 -3.61
C ILE A 222 -12.24 -2.69 -4.29
N ASN A 223 -12.55 -1.91 -5.33
CA ASN A 223 -11.58 -1.03 -5.99
C ASN A 223 -10.97 -0.01 -5.00
N LYS A 224 -11.76 0.50 -4.05
CA LYS A 224 -11.24 1.37 -2.97
C LYS A 224 -10.34 0.61 -2.01
N TYR A 225 -10.69 -0.63 -1.71
CA TYR A 225 -9.86 -1.50 -0.89
C TYR A 225 -8.51 -1.79 -1.56
N MET A 226 -8.46 -1.91 -2.89
CA MET A 226 -7.20 -2.13 -3.61
C MET A 226 -6.23 -0.95 -3.44
N LEU A 227 -6.72 0.29 -3.42
CA LEU A 227 -5.89 1.45 -3.06
C LEU A 227 -5.41 1.41 -1.61
N MET A 228 -6.29 1.05 -0.67
CA MET A 228 -5.90 0.89 0.73
C MET A 228 -4.78 -0.15 0.89
N LEU A 229 -4.89 -1.29 0.21
CA LEU A 229 -3.91 -2.37 0.25
C LEU A 229 -2.58 -1.98 -0.42
N LEU A 230 -2.62 -1.15 -1.47
CA LEU A 230 -1.42 -0.60 -2.09
C LEU A 230 -0.68 0.31 -1.10
N TRP A 231 -1.40 1.23 -0.46
CA TRP A 231 -0.80 2.13 0.51
C TRP A 231 -0.24 1.39 1.73
N ASP A 232 -0.98 0.42 2.28
CA ASP A 232 -0.55 -0.39 3.43
C ASP A 232 0.73 -1.19 3.13
N SER A 233 0.84 -1.75 1.93
CA SER A 233 1.99 -2.56 1.53
C SER A 233 3.21 -1.75 1.06
N GLN A 234 3.01 -0.57 0.48
CA GLN A 234 4.10 0.19 -0.16
C GLN A 234 4.49 1.48 0.57
N GLY A 235 3.58 2.06 1.36
CA GLY A 235 3.77 3.36 2.01
C GLY A 235 4.93 3.40 3.00
N ASN A 236 5.24 2.26 3.63
CA ASN A 236 6.36 2.13 4.57
C ASN A 236 7.59 1.46 3.95
N THR A 237 7.36 0.49 3.05
CA THR A 237 8.43 -0.36 2.51
C THR A 237 9.43 0.44 1.67
N GLY A 238 8.94 1.40 0.87
CA GLY A 238 9.81 2.30 0.11
C GLY A 238 10.69 3.18 1.01
N PRO A 239 10.11 3.99 1.92
CA PRO A 239 10.89 4.82 2.83
C PRO A 239 11.88 4.04 3.70
N SER A 240 11.54 2.81 4.11
CA SER A 240 12.43 1.99 4.96
C SER A 240 13.65 1.44 4.21
N SER A 241 13.68 1.54 2.88
CA SER A 241 14.82 1.12 2.05
C SER A 241 15.88 2.20 1.84
N PHE A 242 15.60 3.44 2.26
CA PHE A 242 16.53 4.56 2.33
C PHE A 242 17.22 4.60 3.71
#